data_AF-A0A2U3C5B8-F1
#
_entry.id   AF-A0A2U3C5B8-F1
#
_cell.length_a   1.000
_cell.length_b   1.000
_cell.length_c   1.000
_cell.angle_alpha   90.00
_cell.angle_beta   90.00
_cell.angle_gamma   90.00
#
_symmetry.space_group_name_H-M   'P 1'
#
loop_
_entity.id
_entity.type
_entity.pdbx_description
1 polymer ?
#
loop_
_entity_poly.entity_id
_entity_poly.type
_entity_poly.pdbx_seq_one_letter_code
_entity_poly.pdbx_strand_id
1 'polypeptide(L)'
;MRTDEGGRPGGGPRGRAPVPGGRVAVRDAGAAADARLRMTFEAFCRTHERAWLGLADVRLGNRADAELVVAAVEQELQATFGYVLEQAVPAAHAWRLLNHHVADWADGHELRVEARTFAAVLTAFEELTGVTPREEADGAALYRAIMELSDRQRDVVILRHVLALDDAAIAACLDRSEGAVRSILRHARERLTRRLGTEGAPGRGGER
;
A
#
# COMPACT_ATOMS: atom_id res chain seq x y z
N MET A 1 -51.40 -90.53 5.34
CA MET A 1 -50.18 -89.87 5.85
C MET A 1 -50.21 -88.45 5.31
N ARG A 2 -50.65 -87.40 6.04
CA ARG A 2 -50.05 -86.78 7.27
C ARG A 2 -48.55 -86.56 7.05
N THR A 3 -47.92 -85.39 7.10
CA THR A 3 -48.16 -84.02 7.64
C THR A 3 -47.07 -83.13 6.98
N ASP A 4 -47.34 -81.90 6.53
CA ASP A 4 -47.38 -80.62 7.28
C ASP A 4 -46.03 -80.12 7.86
N GLU A 5 -45.83 -78.79 7.70
CA GLU A 5 -44.79 -77.88 8.25
C GLU A 5 -43.32 -78.10 7.84
N GLY A 6 -42.50 -77.09 7.59
CA GLY A 6 -42.54 -75.64 7.81
C GLY A 6 -41.09 -75.14 7.73
N GLY A 7 -40.87 -73.89 7.29
CA GLY A 7 -39.52 -73.31 7.34
C GLY A 7 -39.22 -72.20 6.34
N ARG A 8 -39.79 -71.01 6.57
CA ARG A 8 -39.14 -69.75 6.16
C ARG A 8 -38.26 -69.28 7.31
N PRO A 9 -37.00 -68.96 7.06
CA PRO A 9 -36.51 -67.66 7.53
C PRO A 9 -35.51 -67.02 6.55
N GLY A 10 -35.46 -65.69 6.53
CA GLY A 10 -34.37 -64.98 5.87
C GLY A 10 -34.74 -63.59 5.36
N GLY A 11 -35.19 -62.71 6.26
CA GLY A 11 -35.17 -61.28 5.98
C GLY A 11 -33.73 -60.81 5.83
N GLY A 12 -33.28 -60.65 4.58
CA GLY A 12 -32.01 -60.04 4.26
C GLY A 12 -32.04 -58.54 4.59
N PRO A 13 -30.99 -57.99 5.23
CA PRO A 13 -30.98 -56.59 5.63
C PRO A 13 -30.96 -55.73 4.37
N ARG A 14 -31.84 -54.72 4.32
CA ARG A 14 -31.73 -53.59 3.41
C ARG A 14 -30.42 -52.88 3.72
N GLY A 15 -29.35 -53.28 3.03
CA GLY A 15 -28.09 -52.57 3.01
C GLY A 15 -28.33 -51.18 2.43
N ARG A 16 -28.48 -50.20 3.33
CA ARG A 16 -28.42 -48.78 3.01
C ARG A 16 -27.06 -48.54 2.35
N ALA A 17 -27.06 -48.26 1.05
CA ALA A 17 -25.87 -47.86 0.32
C ALA A 17 -25.22 -46.67 1.06
N PRO A 18 -23.89 -46.68 1.28
CA PRO A 18 -23.20 -45.50 1.80
C PRO A 18 -23.29 -44.43 0.71
N VAL A 19 -23.94 -43.30 1.02
CA VAL A 19 -23.84 -42.07 0.22
C VAL A 19 -22.36 -41.67 0.14
N PRO A 20 -21.69 -41.74 -1.02
CA PRO A 20 -20.34 -41.22 -1.18
C PRO A 20 -20.49 -39.78 -1.70
N GLY A 21 -20.47 -38.77 -0.83
CA GLY A 21 -20.69 -37.40 -1.32
C GLY A 21 -20.21 -36.23 -0.47
N GLY A 22 -19.98 -36.40 0.84
CA GLY A 22 -19.73 -35.23 1.70
C GLY A 22 -18.29 -34.69 1.74
N ARG A 23 -17.28 -35.57 1.74
CA ARG A 23 -15.89 -35.15 2.07
C ARG A 23 -15.08 -34.62 0.89
N VAL A 24 -15.42 -34.99 -0.34
CA VAL A 24 -14.70 -34.55 -1.55
C VAL A 24 -15.20 -33.15 -1.95
N ALA A 25 -16.52 -32.93 -1.97
CA ALA A 25 -17.11 -31.64 -2.34
C ALA A 25 -16.71 -30.47 -1.41
N VAL A 26 -16.60 -30.71 -0.09
CA VAL A 26 -16.17 -29.68 0.86
C VAL A 26 -14.69 -29.33 0.71
N ARG A 27 -13.84 -30.31 0.36
CA ARG A 27 -12.41 -30.08 0.09
C ARG A 27 -12.16 -29.34 -1.22
N ASP A 28 -12.89 -29.68 -2.27
CA ASP A 28 -12.79 -28.98 -3.57
C ASP A 28 -13.30 -27.54 -3.48
N ALA A 29 -14.36 -27.29 -2.70
CA ALA A 29 -14.86 -25.95 -2.44
C ALA A 29 -13.85 -25.09 -1.67
N GLY A 30 -13.16 -25.67 -0.67
CA GLY A 30 -12.09 -24.99 0.06
C GLY A 30 -10.90 -24.62 -0.82
N ALA A 31 -10.41 -25.56 -1.62
CA ALA A 31 -9.29 -25.31 -2.55
C ALA A 31 -9.62 -24.25 -3.62
N ALA A 32 -10.86 -24.21 -4.11
CA ALA A 32 -11.32 -23.19 -5.05
C ALA A 32 -11.43 -21.81 -4.39
N ALA A 33 -11.92 -21.73 -3.14
CA ALA A 33 -11.96 -20.49 -2.37
C ALA A 33 -10.56 -19.94 -2.11
N ASP A 34 -9.60 -20.80 -1.73
CA ASP A 34 -8.20 -20.43 -1.53
C ASP A 34 -7.53 -19.96 -2.82
N ALA A 35 -7.83 -20.59 -3.97
CA ALA A 35 -7.36 -20.12 -5.27
C ALA A 35 -7.93 -18.74 -5.62
N ARG A 36 -9.22 -18.50 -5.37
CA ARG A 36 -9.85 -17.20 -5.60
C ARG A 36 -9.27 -16.11 -4.71
N LEU A 37 -9.02 -16.42 -3.43
CA LEU A 37 -8.40 -15.48 -2.50
C LEU A 37 -7.00 -15.10 -2.97
N ARG A 38 -6.19 -16.07 -3.41
CA ARG A 38 -4.86 -15.82 -3.99
C ARG A 38 -4.90 -14.95 -5.24
N MET A 39 -5.79 -15.24 -6.19
CA MET A 39 -5.94 -14.39 -7.40
C MET A 39 -6.38 -12.97 -7.04
N THR A 40 -7.26 -12.82 -6.05
CA THR A 40 -7.72 -11.50 -5.57
C THR A 40 -6.58 -10.74 -4.90
N PHE A 41 -5.75 -11.44 -4.12
CA PHE A 41 -4.54 -10.89 -3.51
C PHE A 41 -3.54 -10.42 -4.57
N GLU A 42 -3.22 -11.26 -5.56
CA GLU A 42 -2.29 -10.90 -6.63
C GLU A 42 -2.78 -9.69 -7.44
N ALA A 43 -4.08 -9.62 -7.73
CA ALA A 43 -4.67 -8.46 -8.41
C ALA A 43 -4.60 -7.20 -7.53
N PHE A 44 -4.83 -7.35 -6.22
CA PHE A 44 -4.71 -6.26 -5.25
C PHE A 44 -3.28 -5.73 -5.19
N CYS A 45 -2.28 -6.58 -5.01
CA CYS A 45 -0.87 -6.16 -4.97
C CYS A 45 -0.47 -5.47 -6.27
N ARG A 46 -0.75 -6.07 -7.43
CA ARG A 46 -0.42 -5.49 -8.74
C ARG A 46 -1.05 -4.10 -8.96
N THR A 47 -2.23 -3.88 -8.40
CA THR A 47 -2.91 -2.57 -8.50
C THR A 47 -2.20 -1.49 -7.67
N HIS A 48 -1.61 -1.86 -6.53
CA HIS A 48 -1.04 -0.89 -5.58
C HIS A 48 0.50 -0.84 -5.58
N GLU A 49 1.16 -1.83 -6.19
CA GLU A 49 2.62 -2.02 -6.20
C GLU A 49 3.36 -0.74 -6.62
N ARG A 50 2.93 -0.09 -7.71
CA ARG A 50 3.55 1.16 -8.18
C ARG A 50 3.46 2.27 -7.12
N ALA A 51 2.33 2.38 -6.43
CA ALA A 51 2.14 3.40 -5.40
C ALA A 51 2.98 3.10 -4.15
N TRP A 52 3.05 1.83 -3.75
CA TRP A 52 3.84 1.40 -2.61
C TRP A 52 5.34 1.57 -2.85
N LEU A 53 5.83 1.10 -4.00
CA LEU A 53 7.22 1.26 -4.39
C LEU A 53 7.62 2.73 -4.53
N GLY A 54 6.76 3.56 -5.09
CA GLY A 54 7.02 5.00 -5.22
C GLY A 54 7.12 5.72 -3.88
N LEU A 55 6.22 5.40 -2.95
CA LEU A 55 6.30 5.93 -1.59
C LEU A 55 7.59 5.48 -0.90
N ALA A 56 7.86 4.17 -0.90
CA ALA A 56 9.01 3.61 -0.22
C ALA A 56 10.33 4.12 -0.82
N ASP A 57 10.43 4.21 -2.16
CA ASP A 57 11.63 4.74 -2.84
C ASP A 57 11.91 6.18 -2.40
N VAL A 58 10.89 7.04 -2.37
CA VAL A 58 11.06 8.43 -1.91
C VAL A 58 11.42 8.52 -0.43
N ARG A 59 10.81 7.68 0.41
CA ARG A 59 10.98 7.74 1.87
C ARG A 59 12.31 7.16 2.34
N LEU A 60 12.77 6.09 1.71
CA LEU A 60 14.01 5.38 2.05
C LEU A 60 15.20 5.88 1.22
N GLY A 61 14.92 6.55 0.11
CA GLY A 61 15.92 7.19 -0.74
C GLY A 61 16.54 6.25 -1.77
N ASN A 62 16.27 4.94 -1.76
CA ASN A 62 16.89 3.99 -2.67
C ASN A 62 15.95 2.83 -3.07
N ARG A 63 16.26 2.18 -4.19
CA ARG A 63 15.35 1.15 -4.77
C ARG A 63 15.29 -0.09 -3.93
N ALA A 64 16.47 -0.53 -3.52
CA ALA A 64 16.67 -1.87 -3.00
C ALA A 64 15.91 -2.00 -1.67
N ASP A 65 16.05 -1.01 -0.80
CA ASP A 65 15.32 -0.96 0.46
C ASP A 65 13.81 -0.81 0.22
N ALA A 66 13.40 -0.02 -0.78
CA ALA A 66 12.00 0.11 -1.14
C ALA A 66 11.37 -1.22 -1.60
N GLU A 67 12.08 -1.99 -2.42
CA GLU A 67 11.64 -3.32 -2.86
C GLU A 67 11.58 -4.30 -1.69
N LEU A 68 12.55 -4.27 -0.78
CA LEU A 68 12.55 -5.12 0.43
C LEU A 68 11.37 -4.80 1.36
N VAL A 69 11.10 -3.51 1.59
CA VAL A 69 9.97 -3.08 2.42
C VAL A 69 8.63 -3.44 1.79
N VAL A 70 8.48 -3.25 0.48
CA VAL A 70 7.23 -3.64 -0.21
C VAL A 70 7.04 -5.16 -0.18
N ALA A 71 8.10 -5.95 -0.37
CA ALA A 71 8.02 -7.40 -0.24
C ALA A 71 7.59 -7.83 1.18
N ALA A 72 8.08 -7.15 2.23
CA ALA A 72 7.66 -7.41 3.61
C ALA A 72 6.16 -7.08 3.84
N VAL A 73 5.69 -5.96 3.29
CA VAL A 73 4.26 -5.59 3.31
C VAL A 73 3.42 -6.62 2.58
N GLU A 74 3.83 -7.07 1.40
CA GLU A 74 3.11 -8.10 0.65
C GLU A 74 3.05 -9.42 1.43
N GLN A 75 4.13 -9.83 2.07
CA GLN A 75 4.17 -11.04 2.89
C GLN A 75 3.19 -10.95 4.07
N GLU A 76 3.15 -9.81 4.77
CA GLU A 76 2.21 -9.62 5.89
C GLU A 76 0.76 -9.51 5.41
N LEU A 77 0.51 -8.82 4.31
CA LEU A 77 -0.80 -8.76 3.67
C LEU A 77 -1.25 -10.16 3.25
N GLN A 78 -0.37 -10.99 2.69
CA GLN A 78 -0.72 -12.35 2.29
C GLN A 78 -1.21 -13.19 3.48
N ALA A 79 -0.57 -13.04 4.65
CA ALA A 79 -0.97 -13.73 5.87
C ALA A 79 -2.30 -13.22 6.45
N THR A 80 -2.64 -11.96 6.20
CA THR A 80 -3.80 -11.27 6.81
C THR A 80 -4.89 -10.90 5.80
N PHE A 81 -4.78 -11.33 4.54
CA PHE A 81 -5.55 -10.77 3.43
C PHE A 81 -7.07 -10.92 3.59
N GLY A 82 -7.51 -12.04 4.17
CA GLY A 82 -8.93 -12.25 4.49
C GLY A 82 -9.50 -11.14 5.38
N TYR A 83 -8.77 -10.77 6.44
CA TYR A 83 -9.13 -9.67 7.34
C TYR A 83 -9.06 -8.30 6.65
N VAL A 84 -8.09 -8.11 5.74
CA VAL A 84 -7.95 -6.88 4.97
C VAL A 84 -9.16 -6.65 4.06
N LEU A 85 -9.71 -7.71 3.46
CA LEU A 85 -10.93 -7.63 2.65
C LEU A 85 -12.20 -7.32 3.46
N GLU A 86 -12.20 -7.58 4.77
CA GLU A 86 -13.30 -7.21 5.66
C GLU A 86 -13.26 -5.73 6.08
N GLN A 87 -12.14 -5.03 5.83
CA GLN A 87 -12.03 -3.62 6.15
C GLN A 87 -12.91 -2.77 5.22
N ALA A 88 -13.43 -1.65 5.74
CA ALA A 88 -14.24 -0.72 4.95
C ALA A 88 -13.51 -0.20 3.70
N VAL A 89 -12.19 0.00 3.81
CA VAL A 89 -11.32 0.42 2.70
C VAL A 89 -10.01 -0.38 2.75
N PRO A 90 -9.91 -1.53 2.03
CA PRO A 90 -8.72 -2.39 2.03
C PRO A 90 -7.43 -1.68 1.62
N ALA A 91 -7.51 -0.79 0.60
CA ALA A 91 -6.37 -0.01 0.11
C ALA A 91 -5.75 0.87 1.21
N ALA A 92 -6.60 1.53 2.02
CA ALA A 92 -6.14 2.38 3.12
C ALA A 92 -5.55 1.58 4.29
N HIS A 93 -6.02 0.34 4.50
CA HIS A 93 -5.37 -0.56 5.45
C HIS A 93 -3.95 -0.90 4.99
N ALA A 94 -3.80 -1.33 3.73
CA ALA A 94 -2.49 -1.64 3.16
C ALA A 94 -1.55 -0.41 3.16
N TRP A 95 -2.08 0.79 2.89
CA TRP A 95 -1.30 2.03 2.95
C TRP A 95 -0.77 2.35 4.35
N ARG A 96 -1.58 2.13 5.40
CA ARG A 96 -1.12 2.29 6.79
C ARG A 96 -0.04 1.28 7.14
N LEU A 97 -0.22 0.04 6.70
CA LEU A 97 0.78 -1.02 6.92
C LEU A 97 2.11 -0.66 6.24
N LEU A 98 2.07 -0.21 4.99
CA LEU A 98 3.26 0.27 4.28
C LEU A 98 3.96 1.40 5.06
N ASN A 99 3.22 2.41 5.52
CA ASN A 99 3.80 3.51 6.28
C ASN A 99 4.49 3.06 7.56
N HIS A 100 3.92 2.06 8.25
CA HIS A 100 4.54 1.46 9.43
C HIS A 100 5.87 0.78 9.06
N HIS A 101 5.89 -0.09 8.05
CA HIS A 101 7.12 -0.76 7.62
C HIS A 101 8.20 0.22 7.14
N VAL A 102 7.81 1.26 6.41
CA VAL A 102 8.74 2.33 5.97
C VAL A 102 9.33 3.08 7.16
N ALA A 103 8.51 3.43 8.16
CA ALA A 103 8.97 4.13 9.35
C ALA A 103 9.92 3.25 10.19
N ASP A 104 9.51 2.00 10.44
CA ASP A 104 10.29 1.03 11.19
C ASP A 104 11.65 0.75 10.52
N TRP A 105 11.67 0.63 9.18
CA TRP A 105 12.91 0.48 8.42
C TRP A 105 13.79 1.72 8.55
N ALA A 106 13.22 2.92 8.36
CA ALA A 106 13.94 4.17 8.42
C ALA A 106 14.56 4.44 9.80
N ASP A 107 13.89 4.07 10.89
CA ASP A 107 14.39 4.24 12.25
C ASP A 107 15.61 3.37 12.55
N GLY A 108 15.76 2.23 11.86
CA GLY A 108 16.86 1.28 12.04
C GLY A 108 18.08 1.50 11.15
N HIS A 109 18.02 2.42 10.17
CA HIS A 109 19.02 2.50 9.10
C HIS A 109 19.48 3.92 8.79
N GLU A 110 20.75 4.07 8.42
CA GLU A 110 21.26 5.31 7.83
C GLU A 110 20.76 5.43 6.39
N LEU A 111 19.81 6.34 6.17
CA LEU A 111 19.24 6.55 4.83
C LEU A 111 20.23 7.29 3.92
N ARG A 112 20.48 6.71 2.74
CA ARG A 112 21.23 7.35 1.66
C ARG A 112 20.34 7.52 0.45
N VAL A 113 20.16 8.79 0.05
CA VAL A 113 19.28 9.14 -1.06
C VAL A 113 20.04 9.01 -2.38
N GLU A 114 19.58 8.11 -3.24
CA GLU A 114 20.05 7.96 -4.61
C GLU A 114 19.68 9.20 -5.43
N ALA A 115 20.59 9.57 -6.35
CA ALA A 115 20.41 10.75 -7.21
C ALA A 115 19.09 10.72 -7.99
N ARG A 116 18.62 9.54 -8.40
CA ARG A 116 17.35 9.41 -9.13
C ARG A 116 16.14 9.78 -8.28
N THR A 117 16.12 9.38 -7.02
CA THR A 117 15.00 9.60 -6.10
C THR A 117 14.97 11.07 -5.73
N PHE A 118 16.15 11.62 -5.46
CA PHE A 118 16.33 13.06 -5.29
C PHE A 118 15.79 13.85 -6.51
N ALA A 119 16.20 13.50 -7.73
CA ALA A 119 15.73 14.17 -8.95
C ALA A 119 14.21 14.06 -9.17
N ALA A 120 13.61 12.90 -8.89
CA ALA A 120 12.16 12.71 -8.99
C ALA A 120 11.39 13.63 -8.01
N VAL A 121 11.90 13.79 -6.78
CA VAL A 121 11.32 14.69 -5.78
C VAL A 121 11.45 16.16 -6.20
N LEU A 122 12.59 16.56 -6.76
CA LEU A 122 12.77 17.92 -7.29
C LEU A 122 11.80 18.23 -8.44
N THR A 123 11.67 17.29 -9.39
CA THR A 123 10.74 17.44 -10.52
C THR A 123 9.29 17.59 -10.03
N ALA A 124 8.86 16.71 -9.12
CA ALA A 124 7.54 16.75 -8.50
C ALA A 124 7.25 18.09 -7.79
N PHE A 125 8.27 18.65 -7.15
CA PHE A 125 8.16 19.94 -6.50
C PHE A 125 8.04 21.11 -7.49
N GLU A 126 8.85 21.11 -8.54
CA GLU A 126 8.80 22.12 -9.59
C GLU A 126 7.40 22.18 -10.22
N GLU A 127 6.78 21.02 -10.46
CA GLU A 127 5.40 20.94 -10.92
C GLU A 127 4.39 21.52 -9.92
N LEU A 128 4.59 21.25 -8.62
CA LEU A 128 3.69 21.72 -7.56
C LEU A 128 3.77 23.24 -7.36
N THR A 129 4.96 23.83 -7.44
CA THR A 129 5.21 25.23 -7.02
C THR A 129 5.58 26.18 -8.14
N GLY A 130 6.07 25.69 -9.27
CA GLY A 130 6.65 26.49 -10.35
C GLY A 130 8.03 27.08 -10.03
N VAL A 131 8.71 26.59 -8.98
CA VAL A 131 10.02 27.09 -8.55
C VAL A 131 11.10 26.06 -8.85
N THR A 132 12.04 26.41 -9.73
CA THR A 132 13.21 25.60 -10.06
C THR A 132 14.39 25.94 -9.13
N PRO A 133 14.99 24.95 -8.43
CA PRO A 133 16.25 25.13 -7.70
C PRO A 133 17.34 25.65 -8.63
N ARG A 134 18.12 26.64 -8.19
CA ARG A 134 19.21 27.21 -9.01
C ARG A 134 20.54 26.54 -8.71
N GLU A 135 20.72 26.11 -7.47
CA GLU A 135 21.92 25.48 -6.98
C GLU A 135 21.62 24.11 -6.35
N GLU A 136 22.61 23.23 -6.25
CA GLU A 136 22.44 21.93 -5.59
C GLU A 136 22.00 22.08 -4.12
N ALA A 137 22.46 23.13 -3.44
CA ALA A 137 22.07 23.46 -2.08
C ALA A 137 20.56 23.76 -1.95
N ASP A 138 19.97 24.44 -2.95
CA ASP A 138 18.53 24.70 -3.01
C ASP A 138 17.74 23.40 -3.13
N GLY A 139 18.22 22.48 -3.99
CA GLY A 139 17.63 21.16 -4.15
C GLY A 139 17.68 20.34 -2.86
N ALA A 140 18.81 20.37 -2.15
CA ALA A 140 18.97 19.68 -0.87
C ALA A 140 18.08 20.27 0.23
N ALA A 141 17.96 21.61 0.31
CA ALA A 141 17.06 22.29 1.23
C ALA A 141 15.59 21.93 0.93
N LEU A 142 15.21 21.92 -0.35
CA LEU A 142 13.89 21.53 -0.80
C LEU A 142 13.53 20.08 -0.47
N TYR A 143 14.43 19.15 -0.75
CA TYR A 143 14.24 17.74 -0.41
C TYR A 143 13.98 17.57 1.09
N ARG A 144 14.79 18.23 1.94
CA ARG A 144 14.57 18.25 3.39
C ARG A 144 13.22 18.87 3.76
N ALA A 145 12.83 19.98 3.12
CA ALA A 145 11.54 20.61 3.39
C ALA A 145 10.35 19.69 3.10
N ILE A 146 10.43 18.85 2.07
CA ILE A 146 9.42 17.83 1.75
C ILE A 146 9.46 16.70 2.79
N MET A 147 10.64 16.23 3.16
CA MET A 147 10.81 15.22 4.21
C MET A 147 10.41 15.71 5.61
N GLU A 148 10.26 17.02 5.82
CA GLU A 148 9.75 17.61 7.06
C GLU A 148 8.25 17.94 7.02
N LEU A 149 7.56 17.68 5.91
CA LEU A 149 6.10 17.70 5.88
C LEU A 149 5.54 16.65 6.84
N SER A 150 4.33 16.88 7.38
CA SER A 150 3.59 15.80 8.04
C SER A 150 3.45 14.59 7.11
N ASP A 151 3.44 13.36 7.63
CA ASP A 151 3.33 12.15 6.80
C ASP A 151 2.14 12.23 5.83
N ARG A 152 1.00 12.70 6.31
CA ARG A 152 -0.20 12.89 5.48
C ARG A 152 0.01 13.85 4.31
N GLN A 153 0.71 14.97 4.53
CA GLN A 153 1.02 15.92 3.45
C GLN A 153 2.04 15.33 2.48
N ARG A 154 3.06 14.65 3.02
CA ARG A 154 4.12 14.04 2.24
C ARG A 154 3.57 12.96 1.32
N ASP A 155 2.73 12.06 1.83
CA ASP A 155 2.09 10.99 1.08
C ASP A 155 1.26 11.56 -0.09
N VAL A 156 0.45 12.57 0.17
CA VAL A 156 -0.38 13.22 -0.87
C VAL A 156 0.49 13.90 -1.93
N VAL A 157 1.58 14.58 -1.54
CA VAL A 157 2.52 15.20 -2.48
C VAL A 157 3.23 14.14 -3.34
N ILE A 158 3.72 13.05 -2.73
CA ILE A 158 4.40 11.97 -3.44
C ILE A 158 3.44 11.29 -4.42
N LEU A 159 2.26 10.89 -3.97
CA LEU A 159 1.28 10.23 -4.82
C LEU A 159 0.85 11.12 -5.99
N ARG A 160 0.66 12.42 -5.76
CA ARG A 160 0.22 13.35 -6.79
C ARG A 160 1.32 13.68 -7.80
N HIS A 161 2.52 14.01 -7.33
CA HIS A 161 3.54 14.65 -8.16
C HIS A 161 4.70 13.72 -8.51
N VAL A 162 5.06 12.76 -7.66
CA VAL A 162 6.07 11.75 -8.01
C VAL A 162 5.43 10.61 -8.80
N LEU A 163 4.19 10.23 -8.44
CA LEU A 163 3.50 9.09 -9.05
C LEU A 163 2.41 9.46 -10.06
N ALA A 164 2.13 10.75 -10.22
CA ALA A 164 1.15 11.28 -11.16
C ALA A 164 -0.28 10.70 -11.00
N LEU A 165 -0.66 10.29 -9.78
CA LEU A 165 -2.03 9.84 -9.51
C LEU A 165 -3.01 11.01 -9.49
N ASP A 166 -4.25 10.76 -9.86
CA ASP A 166 -5.33 11.75 -9.76
C ASP A 166 -5.92 11.82 -8.33
N ASP A 167 -6.68 12.88 -8.07
CA ASP A 167 -7.24 13.14 -6.74
C ASP A 167 -8.17 12.00 -6.26
N ALA A 168 -8.87 11.33 -7.18
CA ALA A 168 -9.78 10.23 -6.89
C ALA A 168 -9.03 8.97 -6.46
N ALA A 169 -7.95 8.61 -7.17
CA ALA A 169 -7.08 7.49 -6.82
C ALA A 169 -6.39 7.71 -5.47
N ILE A 170 -5.92 8.93 -5.20
CA ILE A 170 -5.32 9.31 -3.92
C ILE A 170 -6.35 9.22 -2.79
N ALA A 171 -7.55 9.76 -3.01
CA ALA A 171 -8.66 9.71 -2.06
C ALA A 171 -9.01 8.26 -1.67
N ALA A 172 -9.10 7.37 -2.67
CA ALA A 172 -9.35 5.94 -2.44
C ALA A 172 -8.21 5.25 -1.69
N CYS A 173 -6.95 5.55 -2.02
CA CYS A 173 -5.79 4.96 -1.34
C CYS A 173 -5.70 5.39 0.13
N LEU A 174 -6.02 6.65 0.45
CA LEU A 174 -5.81 7.23 1.77
C LEU A 174 -7.06 7.23 2.66
N ASP A 175 -8.18 6.72 2.16
CA ASP A 175 -9.51 6.81 2.80
C ASP A 175 -9.85 8.28 3.15
N ARG A 176 -9.88 9.11 2.10
CA ARG A 176 -10.15 10.55 2.17
C ARG A 176 -11.11 10.98 1.07
N SER A 177 -11.61 12.21 1.17
CA SER A 177 -12.33 12.85 0.07
C SER A 177 -11.37 13.56 -0.87
N GLU A 178 -11.71 13.69 -2.15
CA GLU A 178 -10.95 14.50 -3.12
C GLU A 178 -10.82 15.97 -2.67
N GLY A 179 -11.84 16.51 -1.99
CA GLY A 179 -11.77 17.83 -1.37
C GLY A 179 -10.67 17.93 -0.30
N ALA A 180 -10.49 16.90 0.52
CA ALA A 180 -9.41 16.82 1.48
C ALA A 180 -8.04 16.73 0.79
N VAL A 181 -7.91 15.91 -0.26
CA VAL A 181 -6.68 15.80 -1.07
C VAL A 181 -6.26 17.16 -1.62
N ARG A 182 -7.18 17.87 -2.30
CA ARG A 182 -6.92 19.22 -2.83
C ARG A 182 -6.54 20.23 -1.76
N SER A 183 -7.21 20.18 -0.60
CA SER A 183 -6.88 21.07 0.52
C SER A 183 -5.48 20.79 1.07
N ILE A 184 -5.10 19.51 1.20
CA ILE A 184 -3.77 19.10 1.65
C ILE A 184 -2.70 19.58 0.66
N LEU A 185 -2.90 19.37 -0.65
CA LEU A 185 -1.98 19.84 -1.70
C LEU A 185 -1.81 21.35 -1.66
N ARG A 186 -2.91 22.11 -1.53
CA ARG A 186 -2.86 23.57 -1.40
C ARG A 186 -1.99 24.00 -0.20
N HIS A 187 -2.21 23.40 0.97
CA HIS A 187 -1.45 23.74 2.17
C HIS A 187 0.01 23.29 2.12
N ALA A 188 0.30 22.14 1.49
CA ALA A 188 1.66 21.69 1.24
C ALA A 188 2.40 22.69 0.34
N ARG A 189 1.76 23.13 -0.76
CA ARG A 189 2.29 24.17 -1.65
C ARG A 189 2.61 25.45 -0.89
N GLU A 190 1.65 26.00 -0.15
CA GLU A 190 1.81 27.23 0.63
C GLU A 190 2.97 27.11 1.63
N ARG A 191 3.11 25.96 2.29
CA ARG A 191 4.18 25.71 3.26
C ARG A 191 5.56 25.65 2.60
N LEU A 192 5.68 24.91 1.50
CA LEU A 192 6.95 24.75 0.81
C LEU A 192 7.39 26.08 0.16
N THR A 193 6.48 26.78 -0.54
CA THR A 193 6.78 28.12 -1.10
C THR A 193 7.20 29.11 -0.02
N ARG A 194 6.55 29.09 1.16
CA ARG A 194 6.94 29.96 2.27
C ARG A 194 8.34 29.64 2.79
N ARG A 195 8.65 28.36 3.02
CA ARG A 195 9.97 27.94 3.51
C ARG A 195 11.09 28.34 2.56
N LEU A 196 10.91 28.10 1.28
CA LEU A 196 11.92 28.44 0.27
C LEU A 196 12.02 29.95 0.03
N GLY A 197 10.90 30.68 0.15
CA GLY A 197 10.93 32.15 0.14
C GLY A 197 11.64 32.75 1.35
N THR A 198 11.64 32.07 2.50
CA THR A 198 12.39 32.49 3.69
C THR A 198 13.84 32.03 3.71
N GLU A 199 14.16 30.85 3.17
CA GLU A 199 15.52 30.32 3.07
C GLU A 199 16.30 30.95 1.90
N GLY A 200 15.63 31.32 0.81
CA GLY A 200 16.20 32.03 -0.34
C GLY A 200 16.33 33.54 -0.16
N ALA A 201 16.01 34.08 1.02
CA ALA A 201 16.34 35.46 1.36
C ALA A 201 17.77 35.48 1.95
N PRO A 202 18.81 35.85 1.17
CA PRO A 202 20.16 35.96 1.72
C PRO A 202 20.14 36.95 2.88
N GLY A 203 20.82 36.59 3.96
CA GLY A 203 20.84 37.33 5.22
C GLY A 203 21.00 38.83 4.99
N ARG A 204 19.94 39.59 5.30
CA ARG A 204 20.13 40.97 5.75
C ARG A 204 20.74 40.91 7.15
N GLY A 205 22.06 40.90 7.20
CA GLY A 205 22.84 41.09 8.42
C GLY A 205 24.30 41.14 8.05
N GLY A 206 25.03 42.23 8.25
CA GLY A 206 24.69 43.55 8.76
C GLY A 206 26.00 44.33 8.70
N GLU A 207 26.02 45.43 7.97
CA GLU A 207 27.09 46.40 8.08
C GLU A 207 27.01 47.02 9.49
N ARG A 208 27.97 46.69 10.36
CA ARG A 208 28.53 47.61 11.36
C ARG A 208 29.99 47.26 11.59
#